data_AF-A0A1Y3AUI4-F1
#
_entry.id   AF-A0A1Y3AUI4-F1
#
_cell.length_a   1.000
_cell.length_b   1.000
_cell.length_c   1.000
_cell.angle_alpha   90.00
_cell.angle_beta   90.00
_cell.angle_gamma   90.00
#
_symmetry.space_group_name_H-M   'P 1'
#
loop_
_entity.id
_entity.type
_entity.pdbx_description
1 polymer ?
#
loop_
_entity_poly.entity_id
_entity_poly.type
_entity_poly.pdbx_seq_one_letter_code
_entity_poly.pdbx_strand_id
1 'polypeptide(L)'
;ADKSNALERLAPILQCLIRACDAHPIIRKYVRYQILPPLKDVQNRPEQGDTMRNKLVQLMTSTNVNLKHLSAHFLFILCKGNVGRLIKYTGYGNAAGLLASLGLMKTDSKMLNYSSDSEESETEEYSANVDR
;
A
#
# COMPACT_ATOMS: atom_id res chain seq x y z
N ALA A 1 1.86 0.22 -28.96
CA ALA A 1 0.70 -0.25 -28.16
C ALA A 1 0.27 0.89 -27.26
N ASP A 2 -0.99 1.31 -27.37
CA ASP A 2 -1.48 2.51 -26.70
C ASP A 2 -1.60 2.27 -25.17
N LYS A 3 -0.75 2.94 -24.38
CA LYS A 3 -0.69 2.76 -22.92
C LYS A 3 -2.02 3.14 -22.24
N SER A 4 -2.78 4.05 -22.84
CA SER A 4 -4.10 4.49 -22.38
C SER A 4 -5.11 3.32 -22.31
N ASN A 5 -5.20 2.54 -23.39
CA ASN A 5 -6.13 1.42 -23.52
C ASN A 5 -5.79 0.23 -22.59
N ALA A 6 -4.50 0.02 -22.32
CA ALA A 6 -4.06 -1.00 -21.34
C ALA A 6 -4.47 -0.64 -19.90
N LEU A 7 -4.43 0.65 -19.56
CA LEU A 7 -4.79 1.15 -18.24
C LEU A 7 -6.31 1.09 -18.00
N GLU A 8 -7.13 1.32 -19.02
CA GLU A 8 -8.60 1.18 -18.93
C GLU A 8 -9.04 -0.25 -18.60
N ARG A 9 -8.32 -1.25 -19.09
CA ARG A 9 -8.58 -2.67 -18.78
C ARG A 9 -8.24 -3.05 -17.34
N LEU A 10 -7.40 -2.26 -16.66
CA LEU A 10 -6.96 -2.56 -15.30
C LEU A 10 -8.03 -2.24 -14.25
N ALA A 11 -8.86 -1.20 -14.50
CA ALA A 11 -9.89 -0.76 -13.56
C ALA A 11 -10.87 -1.87 -13.14
N PRO A 12 -11.52 -2.63 -14.07
CA PRO A 12 -12.42 -3.71 -13.67
C PRO A 12 -11.71 -4.84 -12.93
N ILE A 13 -10.44 -5.11 -13.26
CA ILE A 13 -9.63 -6.15 -12.59
C ILE A 13 -9.36 -5.73 -11.14
N LEU A 14 -8.90 -4.49 -10.91
CA LEU A 14 -8.69 -3.95 -9.57
C LEU A 14 -9.99 -3.94 -8.77
N GLN A 15 -11.10 -3.55 -9.40
CA GLN A 15 -12.40 -3.53 -8.73
C GLN A 15 -12.85 -4.93 -8.29
N CYS A 16 -12.65 -5.95 -9.13
CA CYS A 16 -12.93 -7.35 -8.79
C CYS A 16 -12.05 -7.83 -7.62
N LEU A 17 -10.74 -7.59 -7.69
CA LEU A 17 -9.79 -7.96 -6.63
C LEU A 17 -10.10 -7.28 -5.30
N ILE A 18 -10.47 -6.00 -5.33
CA ILE A 18 -10.94 -5.26 -4.15
C ILE A 18 -12.11 -5.99 -3.50
N ARG A 19 -13.16 -6.31 -4.26
CA ARG A 19 -14.34 -6.99 -3.72
C ARG A 19 -14.01 -8.38 -3.17
N ALA A 20 -13.18 -9.14 -3.87
CA ALA A 20 -12.77 -10.48 -3.43
C ALA A 20 -11.94 -10.44 -2.13
N CYS A 21 -11.00 -9.49 -2.02
CA CYS A 21 -10.16 -9.31 -0.82
C CYS A 21 -10.94 -8.73 0.37
N ASP A 22 -11.94 -7.89 0.11
CA ASP A 22 -12.81 -7.36 1.15
C ASP A 22 -13.73 -8.46 1.70
N ALA A 23 -14.37 -9.22 0.81
CA ALA A 23 -15.29 -10.29 1.16
C ALA A 23 -14.63 -11.50 1.85
N HIS A 24 -13.43 -11.91 1.42
CA HIS A 24 -12.84 -13.17 1.90
C HIS A 24 -11.44 -12.99 2.51
N PRO A 25 -11.27 -13.18 3.84
CA PRO A 25 -10.00 -12.97 4.53
C PRO A 25 -8.85 -13.83 4.01
N ILE A 26 -9.11 -15.07 3.59
CA ILE A 26 -8.08 -15.97 3.03
C ILE A 26 -7.53 -15.42 1.71
N ILE A 27 -8.40 -14.92 0.83
CA ILE A 27 -7.99 -14.31 -0.44
C ILE A 27 -7.13 -13.09 -0.15
N ARG A 28 -7.58 -12.21 0.76
CA ARG A 28 -6.81 -11.03 1.16
C ARG A 28 -5.43 -11.38 1.72
N LYS A 29 -5.34 -12.40 2.59
CA LYS A 29 -4.06 -12.84 3.16
C LYS A 29 -3.12 -13.34 2.07
N TYR A 30 -3.62 -14.17 1.14
CA TYR A 30 -2.83 -14.67 0.01
C TYR A 30 -2.36 -13.53 -0.90
N VAL A 31 -3.26 -12.65 -1.31
CA VAL A 31 -2.94 -11.51 -2.18
C VAL A 31 -1.97 -10.55 -1.49
N ARG A 32 -2.17 -10.27 -0.20
CA ARG A 32 -1.23 -9.49 0.62
C ARG A 32 0.16 -10.13 0.63
N TYR A 33 0.25 -11.44 0.81
CA TYR A 33 1.54 -12.14 0.81
C TYR A 33 2.28 -12.00 -0.54
N GLN A 34 1.54 -12.05 -1.65
CA GLN A 34 2.11 -11.90 -3.00
C GLN A 34 2.52 -10.45 -3.32
N ILE A 35 1.71 -9.47 -2.92
CA ILE A 35 1.88 -8.07 -3.33
C ILE A 35 2.68 -7.26 -2.30
N LEU A 36 2.44 -7.50 -1.00
CA LEU A 36 3.05 -6.79 0.13
C LEU A 36 3.77 -7.79 1.05
N PRO A 37 4.79 -8.53 0.54
CA PRO A 37 5.60 -9.39 1.39
C PRO A 37 6.35 -8.54 2.43
N PRO A 38 6.84 -9.15 3.53
CA PRO A 38 7.67 -8.47 4.51
C PRO A 38 8.80 -7.69 3.84
N LEU A 39 8.96 -6.42 4.22
CA LEU A 39 9.95 -5.52 3.62
C LEU A 39 11.37 -6.00 3.94
N LYS A 40 12.17 -6.21 2.89
CA LYS A 40 13.60 -6.55 3.00
C LYS A 40 14.51 -5.39 2.61
N ASP A 41 14.07 -4.53 1.69
CA ASP A 41 14.81 -3.34 1.24
C ASP A 41 13.96 -2.09 1.43
N VAL A 42 14.43 -1.19 2.29
CA VAL A 42 13.75 0.08 2.67
C VAL A 42 14.54 1.31 2.19
N GLN A 43 15.62 1.11 1.43
CA GLN A 43 16.44 2.23 0.95
C GLN A 43 15.84 2.89 -0.30
N ASN A 44 15.19 2.10 -1.13
CA ASN A 44 14.56 2.58 -2.36
C ASN A 44 13.15 3.14 -2.11
N ARG A 45 12.75 4.13 -2.90
CA ARG A 45 11.40 4.70 -2.78
C ARG A 45 10.36 3.63 -3.15
N PRO A 46 9.18 3.60 -2.48
CA PRO A 46 8.17 2.59 -2.74
C PRO A 46 7.66 2.51 -4.19
N GLU A 47 7.69 3.60 -4.93
CA GLU A 47 7.34 3.67 -6.37
C GLU A 47 8.47 3.26 -7.32
N GLN A 48 9.70 3.06 -6.82
CA GLN A 48 10.86 2.67 -7.61
C GLN A 48 11.04 1.14 -7.57
N GLY A 49 10.98 0.49 -8.73
CA GLY A 49 11.21 -0.95 -8.88
C GLY A 49 10.22 -1.62 -9.84
N ASP A 50 10.36 -2.93 -10.01
CA ASP A 50 9.55 -3.70 -10.97
C ASP A 50 8.55 -4.67 -10.31
N THR A 51 8.49 -4.69 -8.98
CA THR A 51 7.54 -5.54 -8.25
C THR A 51 6.11 -5.04 -8.38
N MET A 52 5.12 -5.90 -8.09
CA MET A 52 3.71 -5.53 -8.08
C MET A 52 3.40 -4.39 -7.10
N ARG A 53 4.05 -4.39 -5.93
CA ARG A 53 3.98 -3.26 -4.97
C ARG A 53 4.38 -1.96 -5.65
N ASN A 54 5.56 -1.92 -6.29
CA ASN A 54 6.09 -0.68 -6.87
C ASN A 54 5.14 -0.12 -7.93
N LYS A 55 4.67 -0.99 -8.83
CA LYS A 55 3.72 -0.62 -9.89
C LYS A 55 2.39 -0.09 -9.34
N LEU A 56 1.84 -0.74 -8.30
CA LEU A 56 0.60 -0.27 -7.66
C LEU A 56 0.79 1.06 -6.94
N VAL A 57 1.94 1.26 -6.27
CA VAL A 57 2.25 2.54 -5.62
C VAL A 57 2.43 3.65 -6.66
N GLN A 58 3.09 3.38 -7.78
CA GLN A 58 3.19 4.32 -8.90
C GLN A 58 1.81 4.71 -9.46
N LEU A 59 0.86 3.77 -9.49
CA LEU A 59 -0.51 4.05 -9.92
C LEU A 59 -1.28 4.96 -8.94
N MET A 60 -0.94 5.00 -7.65
CA MET A 60 -1.53 5.93 -6.68
C MET A 60 -1.29 7.41 -7.03
N THR A 61 -0.25 7.69 -7.82
CA THR A 61 0.07 9.05 -8.30
C THR A 61 -0.19 9.21 -9.80
N SER A 62 -0.96 8.31 -10.41
CA SER A 62 -1.32 8.41 -11.83
C SER A 62 -2.25 9.60 -12.11
N THR A 63 -2.19 10.12 -13.35
CA THR A 63 -3.09 11.19 -13.83
C THR A 63 -4.52 10.70 -14.03
N ASN A 64 -4.72 9.39 -14.19
CA ASN A 64 -6.05 8.79 -14.25
C ASN A 64 -6.62 8.67 -12.84
N VAL A 65 -7.56 9.55 -12.52
CA VAL A 65 -8.20 9.66 -11.19
C VAL A 65 -8.80 8.32 -10.73
N ASN A 66 -9.45 7.58 -11.63
CA ASN A 66 -10.09 6.31 -11.29
C ASN A 66 -9.05 5.27 -10.86
N LEU A 67 -7.97 5.09 -11.63
CA LEU A 67 -6.91 4.14 -11.30
C LEU A 67 -6.14 4.53 -10.05
N LYS A 68 -5.90 5.83 -9.84
CA LYS A 68 -5.34 6.36 -8.60
C LYS A 68 -6.19 5.94 -7.40
N HIS A 69 -7.50 6.15 -7.44
CA HIS A 69 -8.38 5.77 -6.32
C HIS A 69 -8.47 4.26 -6.13
N LEU A 70 -8.63 3.49 -7.21
CA LEU A 70 -8.70 2.03 -7.13
C LEU A 70 -7.41 1.42 -6.57
N SER A 71 -6.24 1.88 -7.01
CA SER A 71 -4.94 1.37 -6.54
C SER A 71 -4.73 1.67 -5.06
N ALA A 72 -5.04 2.90 -4.65
CA ALA A 72 -4.94 3.32 -3.26
C ALA A 72 -5.92 2.55 -2.35
N HIS A 73 -7.16 2.39 -2.79
CA HIS A 73 -8.18 1.62 -2.07
C HIS A 73 -7.81 0.14 -1.95
N PHE A 74 -7.31 -0.46 -3.02
CA PHE A 74 -6.86 -1.85 -3.01
C PHE A 74 -5.74 -2.08 -1.98
N LEU A 75 -4.70 -1.23 -1.98
CA LEU A 75 -3.61 -1.33 -1.01
C LEU A 75 -4.08 -1.13 0.44
N PHE A 76 -5.06 -0.25 0.65
CA PHE A 76 -5.65 -0.03 1.98
C PHE A 76 -6.42 -1.27 2.49
N ILE A 77 -7.18 -1.95 1.61
CA ILE A 77 -7.83 -3.22 1.93
C ILE A 77 -6.78 -4.27 2.29
N LEU A 78 -5.71 -4.42 1.50
CA LEU A 78 -4.63 -5.36 1.82
C LEU A 78 -3.96 -5.06 3.17
N CYS A 79 -4.00 -3.80 3.62
CA CYS A 79 -3.52 -3.36 4.93
C CYS A 79 -4.54 -3.50 6.07
N LYS A 80 -5.73 -4.08 5.82
CA LYS A 80 -6.86 -4.15 6.76
C LYS A 80 -7.26 -2.78 7.29
N GLY A 81 -7.24 -1.74 6.45
CA GLY A 81 -7.58 -0.38 6.86
C GLY A 81 -6.59 0.26 7.85
N ASN A 82 -5.43 -0.37 8.10
CA ASN A 82 -4.43 0.18 9.01
C ASN A 82 -3.55 1.20 8.28
N VAL A 83 -3.65 2.47 8.69
CA VAL A 83 -2.92 3.61 8.12
C VAL A 83 -1.41 3.46 8.27
N GLY A 84 -0.92 3.00 9.44
CA GLY A 84 0.52 2.81 9.67
C GLY A 84 1.13 1.77 8.74
N ARG A 85 0.44 0.64 8.52
CA ARG A 85 0.86 -0.38 7.55
C ARG A 85 0.82 0.17 6.12
N LEU A 86 -0.22 0.91 5.75
CA LEU A 86 -0.29 1.54 4.44
C LEU A 86 0.94 2.43 4.21
N ILE A 87 1.22 3.35 5.13
CA ILE A 87 2.38 4.26 5.05
C ILE A 87 3.69 3.49 4.98
N LYS A 88 3.87 2.41 5.75
CA LYS A 88 5.06 1.55 5.69
C LYS A 88 5.30 0.99 4.28
N TYR A 89 4.23 0.57 3.59
CA TYR A 89 4.35 -0.03 2.26
C TYR A 89 4.33 0.98 1.11
N THR A 90 3.70 2.14 1.25
CA THR A 90 3.53 3.09 0.14
C THR A 90 4.35 4.36 0.29
N GLY A 91 4.83 4.67 1.49
CA GLY A 91 5.37 5.98 1.84
C GLY A 91 4.25 7.00 2.08
N TYR A 92 4.51 7.96 2.98
CA TYR A 92 3.52 8.97 3.36
C TYR A 92 3.10 9.86 2.19
N GLY A 93 4.06 10.30 1.36
CA GLY A 93 3.79 11.16 0.20
C GLY A 93 2.78 10.54 -0.79
N ASN A 94 2.92 9.25 -1.09
CA ASN A 94 2.00 8.54 -1.98
C ASN A 94 0.63 8.30 -1.30
N ALA A 95 0.61 8.04 0.02
CA ALA A 95 -0.63 7.77 0.77
C ALA A 95 -1.44 9.04 1.09
N ALA A 96 -0.80 10.21 1.16
CA ALA A 96 -1.41 11.45 1.68
C ALA A 96 -2.72 11.81 0.95
N GLY A 97 -2.78 11.66 -0.37
CA GLY A 97 -3.98 11.95 -1.15
C GLY A 97 -5.17 11.06 -0.77
N LEU A 98 -4.93 9.77 -0.50
CA LEU A 98 -5.96 8.86 -0.01
C LEU A 98 -6.37 9.23 1.42
N LEU A 99 -5.39 9.44 2.30
CA LEU A 99 -5.64 9.75 3.71
C LEU A 99 -6.44 11.05 3.88
N ALA A 100 -6.14 12.07 3.06
CA ALA A 100 -6.90 13.30 3.01
C ALA A 100 -8.35 13.04 2.59
N SER A 101 -8.58 12.26 1.52
CA SER A 101 -9.93 11.94 1.04
C SER A 101 -10.79 11.16 2.05
N LEU A 102 -10.15 10.39 2.93
CA LEU A 102 -10.82 9.61 3.98
C LEU A 102 -10.96 10.37 5.31
N GLY A 103 -10.45 11.60 5.42
CA GLY A 103 -10.40 12.33 6.70
C GLY A 103 -9.44 11.69 7.73
N LEU A 104 -8.52 10.84 7.28
CA LEU A 104 -7.54 10.11 8.11
C LEU A 104 -6.17 10.78 8.12
N MET A 105 -6.02 11.94 7.48
CA MET A 105 -4.78 12.70 7.49
C MET A 105 -4.59 13.31 8.88
N LYS A 106 -3.81 12.63 9.73
CA LYS A 106 -3.40 13.16 11.03
C LYS A 106 -2.13 13.98 10.85
N THR A 107 -2.19 15.25 11.21
CA THR A 107 -1.04 16.19 11.19
C THR A 107 -0.10 16.00 12.38
N ASP A 108 -0.43 15.09 13.30
CA ASP A 108 0.33 14.94 14.54
C ASP A 108 1.56 14.05 14.37
N SER A 109 2.71 14.66 14.59
CA SER A 109 4.07 14.12 14.66
C SER A 109 4.28 12.94 15.64
N LYS A 110 3.22 12.50 16.35
CA LYS A 110 3.24 11.38 17.30
C LYS A 110 3.05 9.99 16.68
N MET A 111 2.67 9.88 15.40
CA MET A 111 2.50 8.56 14.74
C MET A 111 3.83 7.88 14.37
N LEU A 112 4.98 8.53 14.63
CA LEU A 112 6.30 7.88 14.58
C LEU A 112 6.55 6.96 15.79
N ASN A 113 5.72 7.00 16.83
CA ASN A 113 5.76 5.99 17.89
C ASN A 113 5.08 4.72 17.40
N TYR A 114 5.93 3.83 16.89
CA TYR A 114 5.67 2.44 16.52
C TYR A 114 4.98 1.70 17.68
N SER A 115 3.65 1.76 17.74
CA SER A 115 2.88 0.94 18.66
C SER A 115 2.91 -0.49 18.16
N SER A 116 3.75 -1.29 18.81
CA SER A 116 3.83 -2.74 18.75
C SER A 116 2.49 -3.35 19.17
N ASP A 117 1.54 -3.44 18.24
CA ASP A 117 0.42 -4.37 18.36
C ASP A 117 0.76 -5.58 17.49
N SER A 118 1.39 -6.52 18.18
CA SER A 118 1.92 -7.80 17.73
C SER A 118 0.83 -8.70 17.17
N GLU A 119 0.94 -9.04 15.90
CA GLU A 119 0.54 -10.35 15.36
C GLU A 119 1.53 -10.70 14.23
N GLU A 120 2.58 -11.41 14.64
CA GLU A 120 3.51 -12.27 13.91
C GLU A 120 4.10 -11.77 12.58
N SER A 121 5.29 -11.18 12.68
CA SER A 121 6.27 -11.12 11.59
C SER A 121 7.66 -11.06 12.22
N GLU A 122 8.24 -12.22 12.48
CA GLU A 122 9.64 -12.36 12.87
C GLU A 122 10.54 -11.92 11.71
N THR A 123 11.23 -10.79 11.87
CA THR A 123 12.47 -10.47 11.16
C THR A 123 13.24 -9.43 11.99
N GLU A 124 14.42 -9.81 12.47
CA GLU A 124 15.27 -9.10 13.45
C GLU A 124 16.01 -7.85 12.93
N GLU A 125 15.66 -7.29 11.76
CA GLU A 125 16.52 -6.28 11.12
C GLU A 125 16.16 -4.81 11.44
N TYR A 126 15.09 -4.56 12.21
CA TYR A 126 14.64 -3.19 12.52
C TYR A 126 15.32 -2.55 13.74
N SER A 127 16.13 -3.29 14.50
CA SER A 127 16.69 -2.81 15.77
C SER A 127 17.93 -1.93 15.62
N ALA A 128 18.55 -1.86 14.43
CA ALA A 128 19.90 -1.31 14.28
C ALA A 128 19.97 0.21 13.97
N ASN A 129 18.87 0.86 13.63
CA ASN A 129 18.91 2.22 13.06
C ASN A 129 18.18 3.28 13.89
N VAL A 130 17.94 3.04 15.18
CA VAL A 130 17.36 4.05 16.08
C VAL A 130 18.44 4.91 16.76
N ASP A 131 19.72 4.50 16.76
CA ASP A 131 20.81 5.22 17.46
C ASP A 131 22.01 5.59 16.57
N ARG A 132 21.80 6.33 15.47
CA ARG A 132 22.88 7.11 14.83
C ARG A 132 22.40 8.47 14.32
#